data_AF-A0A5K1BFA6-F1
#
_entry.id   AF-A0A5K1BFA6-F1
#
_cell.length_a   1.000
_cell.length_b   1.000
_cell.length_c   1.000
_cell.angle_alpha   90.00
_cell.angle_beta   90.00
_cell.angle_gamma   90.00
#
_symmetry.space_group_name_H-M   'P 1'
#
loop_
_entity.id
_entity.type
_entity.pdbx_description
1 polymer ?
#
loop_
_entity_poly.entity_id
_entity_poly.type
_entity_poly.pdbx_seq_one_letter_code
_entity_poly.pdbx_strand_id
1 'polypeptide(L)' 'AASPTTLGKELAVFSFRLNNQKKLIAQVKLLGKFAGAVGNYNAHLVAYPNIDWPRIAEEFVESLGISFNPYVTQ' A
#
# COMPACT_ATOMS: atom_id res chain seq x y z
N ALA A 1 4.16 -28.88 -38.49
CA ALA A 1 5.36 -28.45 -37.75
C ALA A 1 5.24 -26.96 -37.43
N ALA A 2 5.68 -26.52 -36.26
CA ALA A 2 5.77 -25.10 -35.92
C ALA A 2 7.15 -24.53 -36.31
N SER A 3 7.29 -23.21 -36.29
CA SER A 3 8.57 -22.56 -36.56
C SER A 3 9.59 -22.84 -35.43
N PRO A 4 10.89 -23.03 -35.74
CA PRO A 4 11.92 -23.24 -34.72
C PRO A 4 12.09 -22.06 -33.74
N THR A 5 12.57 -22.35 -32.53
CA THR A 5 12.99 -21.37 -31.50
C THR A 5 14.30 -21.85 -30.84
N THR A 6 14.84 -21.09 -29.87
CA THR A 6 16.00 -21.48 -29.06
C THR A 6 15.63 -21.57 -27.58
N LEU A 7 16.31 -22.46 -26.85
CA LEU A 7 16.12 -22.58 -25.39
C LEU A 7 16.31 -21.23 -24.67
N GLY A 8 17.34 -20.48 -25.07
CA GLY A 8 17.63 -19.16 -24.50
C GLY A 8 16.51 -18.15 -24.75
N LYS A 9 15.88 -18.17 -25.94
CA LYS A 9 14.76 -17.27 -26.27
C LYS A 9 13.54 -17.56 -25.39
N GLU A 10 13.22 -18.82 -25.14
CA GLU A 10 12.07 -19.19 -24.31
C GLU A 10 12.30 -18.86 -22.82
N LEU A 11 13.54 -19.04 -22.31
CA LEU A 11 13.91 -18.59 -20.96
C LEU A 11 13.83 -17.06 -20.82
N ALA A 12 14.23 -16.30 -21.84
CA ALA A 12 14.14 -14.85 -21.85
C ALA A 12 12.69 -14.36 -21.80
N VAL A 13 11.75 -15.04 -22.48
CA VAL A 13 10.31 -14.72 -22.41
C VAL A 13 9.80 -14.87 -20.98
N PHE A 14 10.15 -15.96 -20.30
CA PHE A 14 9.75 -16.18 -18.91
C PHE A 14 10.33 -15.12 -17.97
N SER A 15 11.64 -14.84 -18.08
CA SER A 15 12.31 -13.81 -17.29
C SER A 15 11.71 -12.42 -17.48
N PHE A 16 11.44 -12.04 -18.73
CA PHE A 16 10.81 -10.75 -19.06
C PHE A 16 9.45 -10.59 -18.39
N ARG A 17 8.60 -11.63 -18.48
CA ARG A 17 7.28 -11.63 -17.84
C ARG A 17 7.39 -11.52 -16.32
N LEU A 18 8.27 -12.30 -15.69
CA LEU A 18 8.48 -12.23 -14.24
C LEU A 18 8.99 -10.86 -13.78
N ASN A 19 9.92 -10.26 -14.51
CA ASN A 19 10.45 -8.95 -14.16
C ASN A 19 9.36 -7.87 -14.18
N ASN A 20 8.42 -7.94 -15.11
CA ASN A 20 7.28 -7.03 -15.15
C ASN A 20 6.38 -7.21 -13.91
N GLN A 21 6.07 -8.46 -13.53
CA GLN A 21 5.26 -8.72 -12.33
C GLN A 21 5.97 -8.25 -11.05
N LYS A 22 7.29 -8.48 -10.94
CA LYS A 22 8.10 -7.98 -9.82
C LYS A 22 7.99 -6.46 -9.68
N LYS A 23 8.07 -5.72 -10.79
CA LYS A 23 7.93 -4.26 -10.78
C LYS A 23 6.55 -3.83 -10.29
N LEU A 24 5.49 -4.51 -10.74
CA LEU A 24 4.11 -4.21 -10.31
C LEU A 24 3.95 -4.44 -8.80
N ILE A 25 4.40 -5.58 -8.30
CA ILE A 25 4.34 -5.90 -6.85
C ILE A 25 5.13 -4.87 -6.03
N ALA A 26 6.33 -4.50 -6.48
CA ALA A 26 7.17 -3.52 -5.80
C ALA A 26 6.55 -2.11 -5.76
N GLN A 27 5.58 -1.80 -6.62
CA GLN A 27 4.89 -0.51 -6.67
C GLN A 27 3.58 -0.50 -5.86
N VAL A 28 3.16 -1.63 -5.30
CA VAL A 28 1.95 -1.69 -4.47
C VAL A 28 2.14 -0.80 -3.24
N LYS A 29 1.29 0.23 -3.13
CA LYS A 29 1.26 1.09 -1.94
C LYS A 29 0.63 0.30 -0.78
N LEU A 30 1.38 0.16 0.30
CA LEU A 30 0.85 -0.37 1.55
C LEU A 30 0.12 0.76 2.27
N LEU A 31 -1.19 0.61 2.44
CA LEU A 31 -2.05 1.59 3.09
C LEU A 31 -2.22 1.26 4.57
N GLY A 32 -2.10 2.27 5.44
CA GLY A 32 -2.35 2.19 6.87
C GLY A 32 -3.42 3.18 7.34
N LYS A 33 -4.02 2.92 8.50
CA LYS A 33 -5.03 3.79 9.10
C LYS A 33 -4.89 3.88 10.61
N PHE A 34 -5.30 5.02 11.16
CA PHE A 34 -5.38 5.25 12.60
C PHE A 34 -6.53 6.22 12.90
N ALA A 35 -7.77 5.73 13.04
CA ALA A 35 -8.95 6.59 13.09
C ALA A 35 -10.01 6.17 14.13
N GLY A 36 -9.63 5.32 15.08
CA GLY A 36 -10.51 4.81 16.14
C GLY A 36 -11.55 3.79 15.65
N ALA A 37 -12.58 3.56 16.46
CA ALA A 37 -13.51 2.43 16.33
C ALA A 37 -14.23 2.36 14.98
N VAL A 38 -14.60 3.50 14.40
CA VAL A 38 -15.39 3.57 13.15
C VAL A 38 -14.83 4.56 12.14
N GLY A 39 -13.57 5.01 12.31
CA GLY A 39 -12.91 5.91 11.36
C GLY A 39 -13.10 7.41 11.58
N ASN A 40 -13.78 7.83 12.66
CA ASN A 40 -14.16 9.23 12.89
C ASN A 40 -13.49 9.89 14.10
N TYR A 41 -12.46 9.25 14.69
CA TYR A 41 -11.72 9.81 15.84
C TYR A 41 -12.58 10.08 17.10
N ASN A 42 -13.82 9.58 17.19
CA ASN A 42 -14.79 9.92 18.25
C ASN A 42 -14.22 9.94 19.67
N ALA A 43 -13.58 8.85 20.10
CA ALA A 43 -13.01 8.77 21.46
C ALA A 43 -11.86 9.77 21.68
N HIS A 44 -11.07 10.04 20.64
CA HIS A 44 -9.96 10.97 20.69
C HIS A 44 -10.45 12.41 20.83
N LEU A 45 -11.49 12.78 20.06
CA LEU A 45 -12.12 14.11 20.12
C LEU A 45 -12.85 14.35 21.45
N VAL A 46 -13.46 13.31 22.04
CA VAL A 46 -14.08 13.41 23.38
C VAL A 46 -13.04 13.69 24.45
N ALA A 47 -11.89 13.01 24.41
CA ALA A 47 -10.84 13.18 25.41
C ALA A 47 -10.02 14.46 25.19
N TYR A 48 -9.74 14.81 23.94
CA TYR A 48 -8.90 15.95 23.56
C TYR A 48 -9.47 16.65 22.31
N PRO A 49 -10.44 17.56 22.49
CA PRO A 49 -11.16 18.19 21.37
C PRO A 49 -10.33 19.20 20.58
N ASN A 50 -9.25 19.74 21.18
CA ASN A 50 -8.44 20.79 20.57
C ASN A 50 -7.24 20.24 19.76
N ILE A 51 -7.11 18.92 19.65
CA ILE A 51 -6.03 18.26 18.92
C ILE A 51 -6.50 17.92 17.50
N ASP A 52 -5.65 18.21 16.51
CA ASP A 52 -5.85 17.80 15.12
C ASP A 52 -5.51 16.30 14.96
N TRP A 53 -6.49 15.45 15.26
CA TRP A 53 -6.35 14.00 15.19
C TRP A 53 -6.10 13.45 13.77
N PRO A 54 -6.74 13.96 12.70
CA PRO A 54 -6.39 13.58 11.34
C PRO A 54 -4.91 13.81 11.02
N ARG A 55 -4.35 14.95 11.41
CA ARG A 55 -2.92 15.23 11.20
C ARG A 55 -2.01 14.28 11.98
N ILE A 56 -2.30 14.05 13.26
CA ILE A 56 -1.53 13.08 14.06
C ILE A 56 -1.59 11.68 13.46
N ALA A 57 -2.76 11.27 12.95
CA ALA A 57 -2.93 9.97 12.33
C ALA A 57 -2.09 9.82 11.05
N GLU A 58 -2.06 10.85 10.21
CA GLU A 58 -1.20 10.89 9.02
C GLU A 58 0.28 10.79 9.40
N GLU A 59 0.75 11.70 10.27
CA GLU A 59 2.14 11.74 10.73
C GLU A 59 2.55 10.40 11.38
N PHE A 60 1.68 9.80 12.20
CA PHE A 60 1.93 8.50 12.82
C PHE A 60 2.04 7.38 11.79
N VAL A 61 1.08 7.26 10.87
CA VAL A 61 1.07 6.19 9.86
C VAL A 61 2.27 6.32 8.93
N GLU A 62 2.61 7.53 8.49
CA GLU A 62 3.76 7.78 7.63
C GLU A 62 5.09 7.54 8.35
N SER A 63 5.17 7.81 9.66
CA SER A 63 6.36 7.49 10.46
C SER A 63 6.69 5.98 10.50
N LEU A 64 5.71 5.12 10.22
CA LEU A 64 5.87 3.67 10.10
C LEU A 64 6.30 3.21 8.69
N GLY A 65 6.50 4.14 7.75
CA GLY A 65 6.91 3.85 6.38
C GLY A 65 5.79 3.30 5.49
N ILE A 66 4.53 3.52 5.85
CA ILE A 66 3.36 3.12 5.05
C ILE A 66 2.53 4.35 4.67
N SER A 67 1.77 4.25 3.58
CA SER A 67 0.96 5.36 3.08
C SER A 67 -0.33 5.51 3.89
N PHE A 68 -0.70 6.73 4.22
CA PHE A 68 -1.92 6.99 5.00
C PHE A 68 -3.20 6.82 4.16
N ASN A 69 -4.22 6.17 4.74
CA ASN A 69 -5.58 6.12 4.22
C ASN A 69 -6.54 6.88 5.17
N PRO A 70 -6.99 8.08 4.81
CA PRO A 70 -7.80 8.93 5.68
C PRO A 70 -9.26 8.48 5.83
N TYR A 71 -9.77 7.62 4.93
CA TYR A 71 -11.18 7.22 4.90
C TYR A 71 -11.32 5.71 5.07
N VAL A 72 -11.73 5.29 6.28
CA VAL A 72 -11.82 3.88 6.65
C VAL A 72 -12.97 3.61 7.62
N THR A 73 -13.40 2.35 7.68
CA THR A 73 -14.22 1.82 8.78
C THR A 73 -13.32 1.08 9.79
N GLN A 74 -13.91 0.25 10.67
CA GLN A 74 -13.15 -0.68 11.50
C GLN A 74 -12.29 -1.61 10.65
#